data_AF-A0A2D9CG79-F1
#
_entry.id   AF-A0A2D9CG79-F1
#
_cell.length_a   1.000
_cell.length_b   1.000
_cell.length_c   1.000
_cell.angle_alpha   90.00
_cell.angle_beta   90.00
_cell.angle_gamma   90.00
#
_symmetry.space_group_name_H-M   'P 1'
#
loop_
_entity.id
_entity.type
_entity.pdbx_description
1 polymer ?
#
loop_
_entity_poly.entity_id
_entity_poly.type
_entity_poly.pdbx_seq_one_letter_code
_entity_poly.pdbx_strand_id
1 'polypeptide(L)'
;MVKVIHNEQEALRVSNGTFRAGEINRTYMDLVTGLGMPTFDEESGDGKVQVEWVCRFKGNVFTIYDWKTYDREFTEWNLQEFNIGSKGVRGYEVTEFVAAVTSQIADSYEKIDNDIARTI
;
A
#
# COMPACT_ATOMS: atom_id res chain seq x y z
N MET A 1 -5.22 12.41 3.86
CA MET A 1 -4.37 12.00 2.73
C MET A 1 -3.28 11.08 3.25
N VAL A 2 -3.16 9.91 2.64
CA VAL A 2 -2.08 8.95 2.90
C VAL A 2 -0.84 9.41 2.13
N LYS A 3 0.34 9.30 2.74
CA LYS A 3 1.62 9.65 2.10
C LYS A 3 2.55 8.43 2.08
N VAL A 4 3.00 8.03 0.91
CA VAL A 4 4.03 6.98 0.75
C VAL A 4 5.41 7.57 1.07
N ILE A 5 6.24 6.80 1.77
CA ILE A 5 7.63 7.12 2.06
C ILE A 5 8.48 6.38 1.01
N HIS A 6 8.98 7.06 -0.01
CA HIS A 6 9.84 6.42 -1.03
C HIS A 6 11.32 6.37 -0.64
N ASN A 7 11.74 7.13 0.36
CA ASN A 7 13.11 7.01 0.86
C ASN A 7 13.24 5.71 1.66
N GLU A 8 13.86 4.69 1.06
CA GLU A 8 14.00 3.35 1.64
C GLU A 8 14.68 3.35 3.02
N GLN A 9 15.69 4.20 3.22
CA GLN A 9 16.38 4.30 4.52
C GLN A 9 15.44 4.85 5.61
N GLU A 10 14.66 5.88 5.29
CA GLU A 10 13.63 6.39 6.19
C GLU A 10 12.56 5.32 6.45
N ALA A 11 12.10 4.66 5.39
CA ALA A 11 11.09 3.62 5.45
C ALA A 11 11.49 2.49 6.39
N LEU A 12 12.67 1.89 6.19
CA LEU A 12 13.23 0.85 7.07
C LEU A 12 13.29 1.30 8.53
N ARG A 13 13.70 2.55 8.78
CA ARG A 13 13.80 3.09 10.14
C ARG A 13 12.45 3.16 10.84
N VAL A 14 11.37 3.42 10.11
CA VAL A 14 10.05 3.69 10.71
C VAL A 14 9.09 2.50 10.62
N SER A 15 9.29 1.58 9.69
CA SER A 15 8.50 0.35 9.56
C SER A 15 9.07 -0.81 10.39
N ASN A 16 10.29 -0.70 10.92
CA ASN A 16 10.88 -1.79 11.70
C ASN A 16 10.01 -2.20 12.91
N GLY A 17 9.70 -3.50 12.99
CA GLY A 17 8.89 -4.08 14.06
C GLY A 17 7.39 -3.79 13.92
N THR A 18 6.91 -3.42 12.74
CA THR A 18 5.48 -3.55 12.41
C THR A 18 5.07 -5.02 12.40
N PHE A 19 3.79 -5.27 12.59
CA PHE A 19 3.17 -6.59 12.52
C PHE A 19 1.82 -6.48 11.81
N ARG A 20 1.28 -7.62 11.34
CA ARG A 20 -0.04 -7.65 10.69
C ARG A 20 -1.11 -7.09 11.63
N ALA A 21 -1.77 -6.03 11.20
CA ALA A 21 -2.82 -5.31 11.91
C ALA A 21 -4.17 -5.36 11.19
N GLY A 22 -4.20 -5.74 9.90
CA GLY A 22 -5.40 -5.90 9.10
C GLY A 22 -5.09 -6.28 7.66
N GLU A 23 -6.03 -6.02 6.76
CA GLU A 23 -5.93 -6.29 5.32
C GLU A 23 -6.73 -5.26 4.51
N ILE A 24 -6.47 -5.20 3.21
CA ILE A 24 -7.16 -4.37 2.24
C ILE A 24 -7.43 -5.18 0.96
N ASN A 25 -8.70 -5.28 0.57
CA ASN A 25 -9.14 -5.94 -0.66
C ASN A 25 -8.91 -5.05 -1.89
N ARG A 26 -7.68 -4.98 -2.38
CA ARG A 26 -7.29 -4.22 -3.57
C ARG A 26 -6.24 -4.97 -4.37
N THR A 27 -6.22 -4.74 -5.67
CA THR A 27 -5.17 -5.27 -6.55
C THR A 27 -3.89 -4.44 -6.45
N TYR A 28 -2.78 -4.98 -6.95
CA TYR A 28 -1.54 -4.22 -7.12
C TYR A 28 -1.77 -2.92 -7.92
N MET A 29 -2.51 -3.02 -9.04
CA MET A 29 -2.79 -1.86 -9.89
C MET A 29 -3.63 -0.79 -9.22
N ASP A 30 -4.58 -1.17 -8.35
CA ASP A 30 -5.32 -0.20 -7.55
C ASP A 30 -4.39 0.57 -6.61
N LEU A 31 -3.49 -0.14 -5.92
CA LEU A 31 -2.54 0.48 -5.01
C LEU A 31 -1.56 1.38 -5.76
N VAL A 32 -1.03 0.95 -6.91
CA VAL A 32 -0.19 1.79 -7.77
C VAL A 32 -0.94 3.03 -8.25
N THR A 33 -2.20 2.89 -8.64
CA THR A 33 -3.03 4.01 -9.11
C THR A 33 -3.27 5.05 -8.01
N GLY A 34 -3.59 4.61 -6.78
CA GLY A 34 -3.92 5.53 -5.70
C GLY A 34 -2.73 6.04 -4.88
N LEU A 35 -1.63 5.28 -4.82
CA LEU A 35 -0.49 5.55 -3.95
C LEU A 35 0.83 5.80 -4.71
N GLY A 36 0.89 5.46 -6.00
CA GLY A 36 2.13 5.37 -6.76
C GLY A 36 2.89 4.06 -6.52
N MET A 37 4.12 3.98 -7.03
CA MET A 37 4.97 2.79 -6.90
C MET A 37 5.25 2.42 -5.43
N PRO A 38 5.50 1.13 -5.12
CA PRO A 38 5.85 0.69 -3.77
C PRO A 38 7.11 1.38 -3.24
N THR A 39 7.26 1.34 -1.91
CA THR A 39 8.48 1.82 -1.23
C THR A 39 9.63 0.86 -1.45
N PHE A 40 9.35 -0.44 -1.35
CA PHE A 40 10.26 -1.52 -1.69
C PHE A 40 9.64 -2.29 -2.85
N ASP A 41 10.24 -2.17 -4.04
CA ASP A 41 9.77 -2.79 -5.29
C ASP A 41 10.55 -4.07 -5.63
N GLU A 42 11.40 -4.53 -4.71
CA GLU A 42 12.21 -5.74 -4.82
C GLU A 42 11.80 -6.70 -3.70
N GLU A 43 12.04 -7.99 -3.92
CA GLU A 43 11.70 -9.00 -2.92
C GLU A 43 12.44 -8.77 -1.59
N SER A 44 11.76 -9.08 -0.48
CA SER A 44 12.39 -9.08 0.84
C SER A 44 13.56 -10.05 0.87
N GLY A 45 14.53 -9.82 1.76
CA GLY A 45 15.71 -10.69 1.87
C GLY A 45 15.42 -12.17 2.20
N ASP A 46 14.19 -12.52 2.56
CA ASP A 46 13.71 -13.89 2.75
C ASP A 46 12.72 -14.37 1.67
N GLY A 47 12.53 -13.58 0.61
CA GLY A 47 11.68 -13.85 -0.55
C GLY A 47 10.16 -13.86 -0.27
N LYS A 48 9.73 -13.54 0.95
CA LYS A 48 8.31 -13.68 1.33
C LYS A 48 7.43 -12.53 0.88
N VAL A 49 7.98 -11.33 0.78
CA VAL A 49 7.26 -10.13 0.35
C VAL A 49 7.86 -9.72 -0.98
N GLN A 50 7.03 -9.46 -1.98
CA GLN A 50 7.44 -9.06 -3.32
C GLN A 50 7.33 -7.54 -3.51
N VAL A 51 6.40 -6.89 -2.80
CA VAL A 51 6.22 -5.43 -2.76
C VAL A 51 5.79 -4.97 -1.37
N GLU A 52 6.26 -3.79 -0.97
CA GLU A 52 5.77 -3.13 0.24
C GLU A 52 5.68 -1.61 0.06
N TRP A 53 4.53 -1.04 0.38
CA TRP A 53 4.37 0.40 0.59
C TRP A 53 4.52 0.72 2.06
N VAL A 54 5.35 1.73 2.39
CA VAL A 54 5.42 2.30 3.73
C VAL A 54 4.72 3.66 3.72
N CYS A 55 3.69 3.80 4.56
CA CYS A 55 2.75 4.90 4.52
C CYS A 55 2.71 5.67 5.85
N ARG A 56 2.64 7.00 5.78
CA ARG A 56 2.26 7.86 6.92
C ARG A 56 0.81 8.27 6.80
N PHE A 57 0.06 8.09 7.88
CA PHE A 57 -1.32 8.54 7.99
C PHE A 57 -1.64 8.94 9.42
N LYS A 58 -2.15 10.16 9.62
CA LYS A 58 -2.52 10.72 10.94
C LYS A 58 -1.44 10.56 12.04
N GLY A 59 -0.17 10.67 11.67
CA GLY A 59 0.97 10.53 12.59
C GLY A 59 1.43 9.08 12.82
N ASN A 60 0.66 8.10 12.38
CA ASN A 60 1.00 6.67 12.46
C ASN A 60 1.72 6.19 11.20
N VAL A 61 2.47 5.09 11.35
CA VAL A 61 3.10 4.36 10.26
C VAL A 61 2.29 3.10 9.97
N PHE A 62 2.01 2.88 8.69
CA PHE A 62 1.38 1.67 8.18
C PHE A 62 2.25 1.10 7.07
N THR A 63 2.16 -0.21 6.84
CA THR A 63 2.67 -0.84 5.63
C THR A 63 1.54 -1.57 4.90
N ILE A 64 1.64 -1.64 3.57
CA ILE A 64 0.77 -2.45 2.71
C ILE A 64 1.69 -3.41 1.97
N TYR A 65 1.49 -4.72 2.12
CA TYR A 65 2.42 -5.71 1.59
C TYR A 65 1.71 -7.01 1.21
N ASP A 66 2.20 -7.67 0.17
CA ASP A 66 1.83 -9.05 -0.11
C ASP A 66 2.49 -9.98 0.91
N TRP A 67 2.00 -11.21 1.07
CA TRP A 67 2.61 -12.13 2.02
C TRP A 67 2.71 -13.54 1.49
N LYS A 68 3.94 -14.02 1.40
CA LYS A 68 4.32 -15.37 0.97
C LYS A 68 3.72 -15.75 -0.38
N THR A 69 3.64 -14.80 -1.30
CA THR A 69 3.31 -15.06 -2.70
C THR A 69 4.47 -15.79 -3.37
N TYR A 70 5.72 -15.42 -3.04
CA TYR A 70 6.97 -15.91 -3.63
C TYR A 70 7.02 -15.77 -5.17
N ASP A 71 6.16 -14.92 -5.72
CA ASP A 71 5.92 -14.79 -7.14
C ASP A 71 5.46 -13.36 -7.43
N ARG A 72 6.33 -12.63 -8.13
CA ARG A 72 6.09 -11.25 -8.52
C ARG A 72 4.93 -11.13 -9.51
N GLU A 73 4.82 -12.03 -10.47
CA GLU A 73 3.76 -12.02 -11.47
C GLU A 73 2.41 -12.31 -10.80
N PHE A 74 2.36 -13.26 -9.88
CA PHE A 74 1.16 -13.49 -9.08
C PHE A 74 0.75 -12.25 -8.29
N THR A 75 1.71 -11.57 -7.66
CA THR A 75 1.47 -10.36 -6.87
C THR A 75 0.89 -9.21 -7.70
N GLU A 76 1.41 -9.00 -8.91
CA GLU A 76 0.97 -7.91 -9.78
C GLU A 76 -0.37 -8.17 -10.45
N TRP A 77 -0.62 -9.42 -10.88
CA TRP A 77 -1.72 -9.72 -11.80
C TRP A 77 -2.87 -10.50 -11.17
N ASN A 78 -2.64 -11.20 -10.05
CA ASN A 78 -3.61 -12.15 -9.51
C ASN A 78 -4.03 -11.85 -8.07
N LEU A 79 -3.13 -11.29 -7.24
CA LEU A 79 -3.43 -11.01 -5.83
C LEU A 79 -4.53 -9.93 -5.69
N GLN A 80 -5.56 -10.24 -4.90
CA GLN A 80 -6.74 -9.38 -4.70
C GLN A 80 -6.81 -8.75 -3.30
N GLU A 81 -5.91 -9.14 -2.40
CA GLU A 81 -5.87 -8.68 -1.01
C GLU A 81 -4.42 -8.51 -0.56
N PHE A 82 -4.12 -7.37 0.05
CA PHE A 82 -2.82 -7.07 0.66
C PHE A 82 -2.97 -6.97 2.18
N ASN A 83 -1.91 -7.34 2.90
CA ASN A 83 -1.87 -7.18 4.35
C ASN A 83 -1.60 -5.72 4.73
N ILE A 84 -2.15 -5.31 5.87
CA ILE A 84 -1.82 -4.05 6.53
C ILE A 84 -0.92 -4.34 7.73
N GLY A 85 0.25 -3.71 7.76
CA GLY A 85 1.18 -3.72 8.88
C GLY A 85 1.11 -2.44 9.69
N SER A 86 1.26 -2.51 11.00
CA SER A 86 1.46 -1.31 11.84
C SER A 86 2.03 -1.69 13.21
N LYS A 87 2.31 -0.70 14.07
CA LYS A 87 2.76 -0.89 15.44
C LYS A 87 2.07 0.11 16.38
N GLY A 88 1.42 -0.39 17.41
CA GLY A 88 0.83 0.43 18.48
C GLY A 88 -0.47 1.16 18.12
N VAL A 89 -1.09 0.82 16.99
CA VAL A 89 -2.38 1.37 16.56
C VAL A 89 -3.54 0.51 17.03
N ARG A 90 -4.72 1.13 17.16
CA ARG A 90 -5.99 0.48 17.47
C ARG A 90 -6.72 0.08 16.18
N GLY A 91 -7.63 -0.88 16.29
CA GLY A 91 -8.38 -1.40 15.13
C GLY A 91 -9.11 -0.31 14.33
N TYR A 92 -9.71 0.70 14.98
CA TYR A 92 -10.36 1.79 14.25
C TYR A 92 -9.39 2.65 13.44
N GLU A 93 -8.13 2.80 13.87
CA GLU A 93 -7.12 3.55 13.12
C GLU A 93 -6.71 2.78 11.85
N VAL A 94 -6.71 1.45 11.91
CA VAL A 94 -6.53 0.59 10.72
C VAL A 94 -7.71 0.77 9.76
N THR A 95 -8.95 0.76 10.27
CA THR A 95 -10.15 0.99 9.44
C THR A 95 -10.12 2.37 8.77
N GLU A 96 -9.73 3.42 9.51
CA GLU A 96 -9.59 4.77 8.95
C GLU A 96 -8.48 4.83 7.89
N PHE A 97 -7.37 4.13 8.08
CA PHE A 97 -6.30 4.04 7.10
C PHE A 97 -6.77 3.35 5.81
N VAL A 98 -7.44 2.20 5.91
CA VAL A 98 -8.00 1.47 4.76
C VAL A 98 -9.02 2.33 4.01
N ALA A 99 -9.90 3.03 4.73
CA ALA A 99 -10.85 3.96 4.14
C ALA A 99 -10.14 5.10 3.38
N ALA A 100 -9.09 5.68 3.98
CA ALA A 100 -8.33 6.75 3.35
C ALA A 100 -7.59 6.30 2.08
N VAL A 101 -6.96 5.12 2.08
CA VAL A 101 -6.34 4.53 0.89
C VAL A 101 -7.41 4.30 -0.19
N THR A 102 -8.55 3.72 0.18
CA THR A 102 -9.65 3.45 -0.75
C THR A 102 -10.19 4.71 -1.41
N SER A 103 -10.41 5.79 -0.64
CA SER A 103 -10.83 7.07 -1.20
C SER A 103 -9.78 7.64 -2.16
N GLN A 104 -8.50 7.56 -1.81
CA GLN A 104 -7.42 8.11 -2.65
C GLN A 104 -7.28 7.36 -3.98
N ILE A 105 -7.56 6.04 -4.00
CA ILE A 105 -7.68 5.24 -5.22
C ILE A 105 -8.86 5.72 -6.07
N ALA A 106 -10.04 5.88 -5.46
CA ALA A 106 -11.25 6.33 -6.17
C ALA A 106 -11.06 7.73 -6.79
N ASP A 107 -10.52 8.67 -6.03
CA ASP A 107 -10.22 10.03 -6.49
C ASP A 107 -9.23 10.02 -7.67
N SER A 108 -8.29 9.06 -7.68
CA SER A 108 -7.30 8.92 -8.75
C SER A 108 -7.93 8.39 -10.05
N TYR A 109 -8.81 7.40 -9.96
CA TYR A 109 -9.57 6.93 -11.13
C TYR A 109 -10.51 8.00 -11.69
N GLU A 110 -11.25 8.72 -10.83
CA GLU A 110 -12.10 9.82 -11.27
C GLU A 110 -11.31 10.91 -12.01
N LYS A 111 -10.10 11.22 -11.52
CA LYS A 111 -9.22 12.17 -12.20
C LYS A 111 -8.79 11.67 -13.58
N ILE A 112 -8.39 10.40 -13.68
CA ILE A 112 -7.98 9.78 -14.96
C ILE A 112 -9.14 9.83 -15.96
N ASP A 113 -10.34 9.45 -15.56
CA ASP A 113 -11.53 9.47 -16.42
C ASP A 113 -11.85 10.89 -16.93
N ASN A 114 -11.78 11.87 -16.03
CA ASN A 114 -12.00 13.27 -16.38
C ASN A 114 -10.93 13.81 -17.34
N ASP A 115 -9.67 13.39 -17.20
CA ASP A 115 -8.57 13.82 -18.09
C ASP A 115 -8.69 13.19 -19.48
N ILE A 116 -9.14 11.93 -19.56
CA ILE A 116 -9.48 11.27 -20.84
C ILE A 116 -10.65 11.98 -21.51
N ALA A 117 -11.72 12.27 -20.77
CA ALA A 117 -12.91 12.94 -21.31
C ALA A 117 -12.64 14.35 -21.85
N ARG A 118 -11.62 15.04 -21.33
CA ARG A 118 -11.18 16.38 -21.82
C ARG A 118 -10.30 16.32 -23.06
N THR A 119 -9.84 15.13 -23.45
CA THR A 119 -8.92 14.92 -24.59
C THR A 119 -9.64 14.43 -25.84
N ILE A 120 -10.96 14.17 -25.75
CA ILE A 120 -11.86 13.75 -26.85
C ILE A 120 -12.76 14.93 -27.24
#